data_AF-A0A9W6JM61-F1
#
_entry.id   AF-A0A9W6JM61-F1
#
_cell.length_a   1.000
_cell.length_b   1.000
_cell.length_c   1.000
_cell.angle_alpha   90.00
_cell.angle_beta   90.00
_cell.angle_gamma   90.00
#
_symmetry.space_group_name_H-M   'P 1'
#
loop_
_entity.id
_entity.type
_entity.pdbx_description
1 polymer ?
#
loop_
_entity_poly.entity_id
_entity_poly.type
_entity_poly.pdbx_seq_one_letter_code
_entity_poly.pdbx_strand_id
1 'polypeptide(L)' 'MPTYTNTTRQSLDFVTGGTPDKPEITSFRAGETKEASLNADHPSVVGALQAGALVEVVETAPEIPNVRRAKADLVPQS' A
#
# COMPACT_ATOMS: atom_id res chain seq x y z
N MET A 1 -6.96 -7.86 5.36
CA MET A 1 -6.01 -8.33 4.30
C MET A 1 -5.22 -7.12 3.83
N PRO A 2 -4.08 -7.23 3.12
CA PRO A 2 -3.42 -6.04 2.58
C PRO A 2 -4.33 -5.35 1.56
N THR A 3 -4.33 -4.02 1.61
CA THR A 3 -5.08 -3.16 0.69
C THR A 3 -4.11 -2.66 -0.36
N TYR A 4 -4.50 -2.73 -1.63
CA TYR A 4 -3.68 -2.23 -2.73
C TYR A 4 -4.42 -1.18 -3.53
N THR A 5 -3.69 -0.15 -3.94
CA THR A 5 -4.15 0.90 -4.83
C THR A 5 -3.42 0.82 -6.16
N ASN A 6 -4.17 0.73 -7.26
CA ASN A 6 -3.62 0.92 -8.60
C ASN A 6 -3.47 2.41 -8.88
N THR A 7 -2.23 2.88 -8.98
CA THR A 7 -1.91 4.29 -9.19
C THR A 7 -1.82 4.66 -10.67
N THR A 8 -1.92 3.67 -11.56
CA THR A 8 -1.82 3.87 -13.00
C THR A 8 -3.15 4.32 -13.61
N ARG A 9 -3.09 4.75 -14.88
CA ARG A 9 -4.28 5.08 -15.67
C ARG A 9 -4.90 3.89 -16.38
N GLN A 10 -4.33 2.70 -16.22
CA GLN A 10 -4.81 1.47 -16.86
C GLN A 10 -5.26 0.47 -15.80
N SER A 11 -5.99 -0.57 -16.23
CA SER A 11 -6.29 -1.69 -15.34
C SER A 11 -5.03 -2.56 -15.16
N LEU A 12 -4.86 -3.10 -13.95
CA LEU A 12 -3.79 -4.05 -13.63
C LEU A 12 -4.41 -5.40 -13.26
N ASP A 13 -3.97 -6.46 -13.92
CA ASP A 13 -4.42 -7.82 -13.66
C ASP A 13 -3.31 -8.63 -13.02
N PHE A 14 -3.58 -9.23 -11.86
CA PHE A 14 -2.61 -10.04 -11.13
C PHE A 14 -3.12 -11.45 -10.95
N VAL A 15 -2.27 -12.43 -11.22
CA VAL A 15 -2.56 -13.83 -10.90
C VAL A 15 -2.41 -14.03 -9.40
N THR A 16 -3.51 -14.36 -8.73
CA THR A 16 -3.57 -14.55 -7.27
C THR A 16 -3.56 -16.02 -6.86
N GLY A 17 -3.72 -16.94 -7.82
CA GLY A 17 -3.77 -18.37 -7.55
C GLY A 17 -4.18 -19.18 -8.77
N GLY A 18 -4.76 -20.35 -8.52
CA GLY A 18 -5.23 -21.28 -9.54
C GLY A 18 -4.17 -22.26 -10.05
N THR A 19 -4.51 -22.97 -11.11
CA THR A 19 -3.61 -23.89 -11.84
C THR A 19 -3.17 -23.25 -13.15
N PRO A 20 -2.10 -23.74 -13.81
CA PRO A 20 -1.69 -23.22 -15.13
C PRO A 20 -2.82 -23.20 -16.16
N ASP A 21 -3.73 -24.19 -16.10
CA ASP A 21 -4.89 -24.30 -16.98
C ASP A 21 -6.09 -23.44 -16.56
N LYS A 22 -6.10 -22.96 -15.31
CA LYS A 22 -7.16 -22.13 -14.74
C LYS A 22 -6.60 -21.16 -13.69
N PRO A 23 -5.94 -20.07 -14.12
CA PRO A 23 -5.42 -19.08 -13.20
C PRO A 23 -6.56 -18.30 -12.56
N GLU A 24 -6.40 -17.98 -11.28
CA GLU A 24 -7.25 -17.02 -10.58
C GLU A 24 -6.63 -15.63 -10.73
N ILE A 25 -7.42 -14.66 -11.19
CA ILE A 25 -6.96 -13.32 -11.51
C ILE A 25 -7.72 -12.30 -10.67
N THR A 26 -6.98 -11.35 -10.11
CA THR A 26 -7.50 -10.18 -9.43
C THR A 26 -7.17 -8.93 -10.23
N SER A 27 -8.21 -8.24 -10.69
CA SER A 27 -8.10 -7.03 -11.52
C SER A 27 -8.31 -5.75 -10.72
N PHE A 28 -7.47 -4.75 -10.89
CA PHE A 28 -7.60 -3.41 -10.31
C PHE A 28 -7.86 -2.40 -11.41
N ARG A 29 -8.98 -1.68 -11.36
CA ARG A 29 -9.22 -0.55 -12.27
C ARG A 29 -8.26 0.60 -11.97
N ALA A 30 -8.10 1.53 -12.91
CA ALA A 30 -7.31 2.73 -12.71
C ALA A 30 -7.80 3.52 -11.47
N GLY A 31 -6.89 3.78 -10.52
CA GLY A 31 -7.22 4.44 -9.26
C GLY A 31 -7.98 3.59 -8.24
N GLU A 32 -8.30 2.32 -8.55
CA GLU A 32 -9.05 1.46 -7.65
C GLU A 32 -8.20 1.05 -6.44
N THR A 33 -8.81 1.15 -5.26
CA THR A 33 -8.26 0.68 -4.01
C THR A 33 -9.14 -0.44 -3.48
N LYS A 34 -8.56 -1.60 -3.22
CA LYS A 34 -9.30 -2.75 -2.66
C LYS A 34 -8.38 -3.68 -1.89
N GLU A 35 -9.00 -4.43 -0.98
CA GLU A 35 -8.33 -5.56 -0.32
C GLU A 35 -8.11 -6.70 -1.32
N ALA A 36 -6.89 -7.21 -1.38
CA ALA A 36 -6.56 -8.36 -2.20
C ALA A 36 -5.46 -9.19 -1.55
N SER A 37 -5.52 -10.51 -1.70
CA SER A 37 -4.41 -11.39 -1.33
C SER A 37 -3.56 -11.63 -2.57
N LEU A 38 -2.62 -10.72 -2.84
CA LEU A 38 -1.67 -10.88 -3.94
C LEU A 38 -0.47 -11.72 -3.51
N ASN A 39 0.04 -12.55 -4.41
CA ASN A 39 1.30 -13.25 -4.19
C ASN A 39 2.47 -12.27 -4.41
N ALA A 40 3.07 -11.81 -3.32
CA ALA A 40 4.20 -10.86 -3.35
C ALA A 40 5.46 -11.42 -4.03
N ASP A 41 5.59 -12.74 -4.18
CA ASP A 41 6.69 -13.38 -4.90
C ASP A 41 6.42 -13.51 -6.41
N HIS A 42 5.20 -13.24 -6.86
CA HIS A 42 4.87 -13.34 -8.29
C HIS A 42 5.54 -12.19 -9.06
N PRO A 43 6.28 -12.46 -10.15
CA PRO A 43 7.08 -11.45 -10.84
C PRO A 43 6.26 -10.23 -11.31
N SER A 44 5.01 -10.43 -11.72
CA SER A 44 4.11 -9.32 -12.09
C SER A 44 3.76 -8.41 -10.91
N VAL A 45 3.55 -8.98 -9.72
CA VAL A 45 3.22 -8.21 -8.50
C VAL A 45 4.47 -7.45 -8.03
N VAL A 46 5.63 -8.13 -7.98
CA VAL A 46 6.92 -7.51 -7.67
C VAL A 46 7.20 -6.35 -8.62
N GLY A 47 7.06 -6.57 -9.93
CA GLY A 47 7.28 -5.55 -10.94
C GLY A 47 6.35 -4.34 -10.78
N ALA A 48 5.07 -4.58 -10.47
CA ALA A 48 4.11 -3.50 -10.26
C ALA A 48 4.40 -2.70 -8.98
N LEU A 49 4.81 -3.35 -7.89
CA LEU A 49 5.21 -2.69 -6.64
C LEU A 49 6.49 -1.88 -6.84
N GLN A 50 7.51 -2.44 -7.50
CA GLN A 50 8.77 -1.74 -7.78
C GLN A 50 8.58 -0.56 -8.74
N ALA A 51 7.69 -0.67 -9.71
CA ALA A 51 7.33 0.42 -10.61
C ALA A 51 6.43 1.49 -9.95
N GLY A 52 5.95 1.24 -8.73
CA GLY A 52 4.97 2.10 -8.06
C GLY A 52 3.59 2.12 -8.72
N ALA A 53 3.33 1.19 -9.66
CA ALA A 53 2.05 1.02 -10.35
C ALA A 53 0.97 0.46 -9.40
N LEU A 54 1.40 -0.35 -8.44
CA LEU A 54 0.60 -0.85 -7.35
C LEU A 54 1.24 -0.39 -6.04
N VAL A 55 0.43 0.14 -5.13
CA VAL A 55 0.89 0.60 -3.81
C VAL A 55 0.12 -0.17 -2.74
N GLU A 56 0.84 -0.82 -1.84
CA GLU A 56 0.27 -1.40 -0.63
C GLU A 56 -0.06 -0.28 0.35
N VAL A 57 -1.34 -0.11 0.65
CA VAL A 57 -1.82 0.79 1.69
C VAL A 57 -1.77 0.02 2.99
N VAL A 58 -0.64 0.11 3.67
CA VAL A 58 -0.55 -0.29 5.08
C VAL A 58 -1.25 0.83 5.85
N GLU A 59 -2.38 0.53 6.50
CA GLU A 59 -2.92 1.38 7.57
C GLU A 59 -1.93 1.34 8.74
N THR A 60 -0.79 2.03 8.59
CA THR A 60 -0.06 2.51 9.75
C THR A 60 -0.99 3.55 10.35
N ALA A 61 -1.62 3.22 11.48
CA ALA A 61 -2.23 4.22 12.34
C ALA A 61 -1.29 5.42 12.40
N PRO A 62 -1.78 6.67 12.22
CA PRO A 62 -0.90 7.81 12.28
C PRO A 62 -0.23 7.79 13.65
N GLU A 63 1.03 7.38 13.70
CA GLU A 63 1.87 7.57 14.86
C GLU A 63 2.01 9.08 14.97
N ILE A 64 1.11 9.71 15.73
CA ILE A 64 1.26 11.10 16.12
C ILE A 64 2.61 11.10 16.84
N PRO A 65 3.69 11.72 16.29
CA PRO A 65 4.89 11.88 17.07
C PRO A 65 4.45 12.70 18.27
N ASN A 66 4.43 12.06 19.44
CA ASN A 66 4.14 12.72 20.69
C ASN A 66 5.30 13.67 20.93
N VAL A 67 5.24 14.86 20.33
CA VAL A 67 6.15 15.96 20.55
C VAL A 67 5.90 16.34 22.00
N ARG A 68 6.64 15.69 22.90
CA ARG A 68 6.84 16.15 24.27
C ARG A 68 7.34 17.57 24.12
N ARG A 69 6.42 18.52 24.27
CA ARG A 69 6.68 19.94 24.33
C ARG A 69 7.83 20.10 25.32
N ALA A 70 9.00 20.40 24.78
CA ALA A 70 10.19 20.70 25.54
C ALA A 70 9.77 21.68 26.62
N LYS A 71 10.09 21.36 27.88
CA LYS A 71 10.09 22.36 28.93
C LYS A 71 11.07 23.43 28.48
N ALA A 72 10.53 24.50 27.90
CA ALA A 72 11.25 25.72 27.72
C ALA A 72 11.48 26.28 29.12
N ASP A 73 12.67 26.05 29.64
CA ASP A 73 13.38 27.05 30.41
C ASP A 73 13.25 28.41 29.69
N LEU A 74 12.54 29.36 30.30
CA LEU A 74 13.07 30.72 30.52
C LEU A 74 12.14 31.54 31.44
N VAL A 75 12.69 31.84 32.61
CA VAL A 75 12.42 32.92 33.59
C VAL A 75 12.51 34.31 32.92
N PRO A 76 12.24 35.49 33.55
CA PRO A 76 11.30 35.95 34.60
C PRO A 76 10.33 37.03 34.04
N GLN A 77 9.29 37.47 34.77
CA GLN A 77 8.88 38.89 34.73
C GLN A 77 8.33 39.37 36.09
N SER A 78 9.06 40.36 36.61
CA SER A 78 8.74 41.49 37.52
C SER A 78 7.87 41.31 38.75
#